data_AF-A0ABD0P3H5-F1
#
_entry.id   AF-A0ABD0P3H5-F1
#
_cell.length_a   1.000
_cell.length_b   1.000
_cell.length_c   1.000
_cell.angle_alpha   90.00
_cell.angle_beta   90.00
_cell.angle_gamma   90.00
#
_symmetry.space_group_name_H-M   'P 1'
#
loop_
_entity.id
_entity.type
_entity.pdbx_description
1 polymer ?
#
loop_
_entity_poly.entity_id
_entity_poly.type
_entity_poly.pdbx_seq_one_letter_code
_entity_poly.pdbx_strand_id
1 'polypeptide(L)' 'GPACELASQTFPAFLSESFSSVRLSSYHSFSSLRGAEVSFACGVLASGKALVFNRDSRRHIVTTPLDSSQA' A
#
# COMPACT_ATOMS: atom_id res chain seq x y z
N GLY A 1 -16.87 3.75 21.52
CA GLY A 1 -17.46 4.11 22.80
C GLY A 1 -16.77 5.36 23.30
N PRO A 2 -16.43 5.44 24.59
CA PRO A 2 -15.85 6.64 25.21
C PRO A 2 -14.52 7.12 24.60
N ALA A 3 -13.82 6.27 23.84
CA ALA A 3 -12.51 6.57 23.24
C ALA A 3 -12.48 6.37 21.71
N CYS A 4 -13.64 6.35 21.04
CA CYS A 4 -13.74 6.07 19.59
C CYS A 4 -13.17 4.71 19.15
N GLU A 5 -13.11 3.74 20.07
CA GLU A 5 -12.53 2.42 19.90
C GLU A 5 -13.45 1.43 19.15
N LEU A 6 -14.74 1.72 19.09
CA LEU A 6 -15.72 0.92 18.36
C LEU A 6 -15.78 1.42 16.93
N ALA A 7 -15.20 0.67 15.99
CA ALA A 7 -15.28 0.97 14.58
C ALA A 7 -16.68 0.71 14.02
N SER A 8 -17.20 1.62 13.21
CA SER A 8 -18.47 1.43 12.48
C SER A 8 -18.32 0.61 11.19
N GLN A 9 -17.08 0.40 10.75
CA GLN A 9 -16.74 -0.35 9.55
C GLN A 9 -15.86 -1.56 9.90
N THR A 10 -15.92 -2.58 9.07
CA THR A 10 -14.96 -3.68 9.11
C THR A 10 -13.71 -3.31 8.32
N PHE A 11 -12.56 -3.83 8.74
CA PHE A 11 -11.29 -3.66 8.03
C PHE A 11 -10.92 -4.97 7.33
N PRO A 12 -10.28 -4.93 6.15
CA PRO A 12 -9.79 -6.14 5.50
C PRO A 12 -8.79 -6.86 6.40
N ALA A 13 -8.92 -8.17 6.54
CA ALA A 13 -8.00 -9.00 7.34
C ALA A 13 -6.74 -9.42 6.57
N PHE A 14 -6.65 -9.07 5.29
CA PHE A 14 -5.58 -9.47 4.39
C PHE A 14 -5.32 -8.40 3.34
N LEU A 15 -4.07 -8.28 2.91
CA LEU A 15 -3.63 -7.42 1.82
C LEU A 15 -2.64 -8.19 0.96
N SER A 16 -2.87 -8.18 -0.36
CA SER A 16 -1.92 -8.68 -1.36
C SER A 16 -1.83 -7.68 -2.50
N GLU A 17 -0.61 -7.37 -2.90
CA GLU A 17 -0.33 -6.42 -3.96
C GLU A 17 0.90 -6.88 -4.75
N SER A 18 0.80 -6.89 -6.09
CA SER A 18 1.86 -7.30 -7.01
C SER A 18 2.43 -6.15 -7.84
N PHE A 19 1.92 -4.94 -7.64
CA PHE A 19 2.31 -3.70 -8.32
C PHE A 19 2.24 -3.80 -9.86
N SER A 20 1.13 -4.33 -10.39
CA SER A 20 0.95 -4.53 -11.83
C SER A 20 0.56 -3.27 -12.61
N SER A 21 -0.15 -2.32 -11.98
CA SER A 21 -0.61 -1.06 -12.56
C SER A 21 0.44 0.05 -12.45
N VAL A 22 0.73 0.76 -13.55
CA VAL A 22 1.60 1.95 -13.50
C VAL A 22 0.92 3.16 -12.85
N ARG A 23 -0.42 3.14 -12.71
CA ARG A 23 -1.20 4.27 -12.22
C ARG A 23 -1.37 4.16 -10.71
N LEU A 24 -0.59 4.93 -9.96
CA LEU A 24 -0.59 4.87 -8.49
C LEU A 24 -1.98 5.08 -7.85
N SER A 25 -2.88 5.83 -8.51
CA SER A 25 -4.23 6.06 -8.01
C SER A 25 -5.16 4.84 -8.06
N SER A 26 -4.76 3.72 -8.69
CA SER A 26 -5.55 2.48 -8.69
C SER A 26 -5.40 1.66 -7.39
N TYR A 27 -4.43 2.02 -6.55
CA TYR A 27 -4.09 1.25 -5.35
C TYR A 27 -4.91 1.69 -4.13
N HIS A 28 -6.17 1.23 -4.07
CA HIS A 28 -7.11 1.62 -3.01
C HIS A 28 -6.80 1.01 -1.63
N SER A 29 -5.97 -0.04 -1.57
CA SER A 29 -5.51 -0.66 -0.32
C SER A 29 -4.46 0.16 0.42
N PHE A 30 -4.06 1.32 -0.12
CA PHE A 30 -3.05 2.19 0.47
C PHE A 30 -3.60 3.61 0.67
N SER A 31 -3.57 4.08 1.90
CA SER A 31 -4.01 5.43 2.27
C SER A 31 -2.99 6.50 1.84
N SER A 32 -1.72 6.11 1.68
CA SER A 32 -0.69 7.00 1.15
C SER A 32 0.41 6.23 0.44
N LEU A 33 0.80 6.74 -0.72
CA LEU A 33 1.96 6.25 -1.47
C LEU A 33 2.71 7.49 -2.00
N ARG A 34 3.95 7.68 -1.53
CA ARG A 34 4.76 8.88 -1.79
C ARG A 34 6.18 8.50 -2.19
N GLY A 35 6.76 9.29 -3.09
CA GLY A 35 8.18 9.18 -3.43
C GLY A 35 8.53 7.98 -4.32
N ALA A 36 7.56 7.38 -5.01
CA ALA A 36 7.76 6.15 -5.76
C ALA A 36 7.07 6.15 -7.13
N GLU A 37 7.46 5.19 -7.97
CA GLU A 37 6.81 4.82 -9.23
C GLU A 37 6.71 3.30 -9.34
N VAL A 38 5.84 2.80 -10.22
CA VAL A 38 5.78 1.37 -10.53
C VAL A 38 6.54 1.11 -11.82
N SER A 39 7.72 0.49 -11.73
CA SER A 39 8.64 0.31 -12.86
C SER A 39 9.53 -0.93 -12.71
N PHE A 40 10.41 -1.15 -13.69
CA PHE A 40 11.47 -2.17 -13.65
C PHE A 40 12.83 -1.57 -13.23
N ALA A 41 12.88 -0.36 -12.66
CA ALA A 41 14.13 0.33 -12.38
C ALA A 41 15.05 -0.40 -11.38
N CYS A 42 14.49 -1.26 -10.53
CA CYS A 42 15.25 -2.15 -9.65
C CYS A 42 15.30 -3.61 -10.16
N GLY A 43 15.02 -3.84 -11.44
CA GLY A 43 14.86 -5.18 -12.00
C GLY A 43 13.56 -5.86 -11.57
N VAL A 44 13.52 -7.19 -11.68
CA VAL A 44 12.40 -8.03 -11.23
C VAL A 44 12.70 -8.53 -9.82
N LEU A 45 11.86 -8.15 -8.85
CA LEU A 45 12.02 -8.57 -7.45
C LEU A 45 11.27 -9.88 -7.14
N ALA A 46 10.00 -9.96 -7.52
CA ALA A 46 9.17 -11.16 -7.33
C ALA A 46 8.60 -11.62 -8.68
N SER A 47 7.79 -10.78 -9.32
CA SER A 47 7.32 -10.96 -10.68
C SER A 47 6.91 -9.60 -11.26
N GLY A 48 7.15 -9.38 -12.55
CA GLY A 48 6.77 -8.12 -13.19
C GLY A 48 7.46 -6.89 -12.59
N LYS A 49 6.70 -5.78 -12.54
CA LYS A 49 7.17 -4.47 -12.04
C LYS A 49 7.21 -4.46 -10.52
N ALA A 50 7.97 -3.52 -9.96
CA ALA A 50 8.00 -3.26 -8.52
C ALA A 50 7.63 -1.80 -8.22
N LEU A 51 7.21 -1.53 -6.99
CA LEU A 51 7.13 -0.17 -6.47
C LEU A 51 8.55 0.31 -6.09
N VAL A 52 9.07 1.27 -6.83
CA VAL A 52 10.44 1.76 -6.71
C VAL A 52 10.43 3.17 -6.11
N PHE A 53 11.03 3.33 -4.93
CA PHE A 53 11.16 4.62 -4.24
C PHE A 53 12.35 5.43 -4.75
N ASN A 54 12.18 6.12 -5.88
CA ASN A 54 13.24 6.87 -6.55
C ASN A 54 12.97 8.37 -6.73
N ARG A 55 11.88 8.90 -6.18
CA ARG A 55 11.56 10.34 -6.26
C ARG A 55 12.06 11.09 -5.03
N ASP A 56 12.39 12.36 -5.19
CA ASP A 56 12.82 13.22 -4.08
C ASP A 56 11.71 13.45 -3.05
N SER A 57 12.09 13.97 -1.88
CA SER A 57 11.21 14.17 -0.73
C SER A 57 10.78 12.86 -0.02
N ARG A 58 9.67 12.90 0.73
CA ARG A 58 9.19 11.82 1.60
C ARG A 58 8.89 10.54 0.80
N ARG A 59 9.53 9.44 1.20
CA ARG A 59 9.38 8.10 0.61
C ARG A 59 8.71 7.18 1.61
N HIS A 60 7.45 6.86 1.38
CA HIS A 60 6.71 5.91 2.22
C HIS A 60 5.51 5.32 1.48
N ILE A 61 5.04 4.20 2.01
CA ILE A 61 3.74 3.63 1.71
C ILE A 61 3.03 3.32 3.02
N VAL A 62 1.72 3.59 3.08
CA VAL A 62 0.87 3.31 4.23
C VAL A 62 -0.37 2.60 3.71
N THR A 63 -0.68 1.43 4.25
CA THR A 63 -1.91 0.71 3.93
C THR A 63 -3.13 1.50 4.40
N THR A 64 -4.32 1.16 3.94
CA THR A 64 -5.52 1.45 4.73
C THR A 64 -5.47 0.64 6.04
N PRO A 65 -6.25 0.99 7.07
CA PRO A 65 -6.34 0.17 8.27
C PRO A 65 -6.76 -1.26 7.90
N LEU A 66 -6.07 -2.24 8.49
CA LEU A 66 -6.31 -3.67 8.34
C LEU A 66 -6.66 -4.26 9.71
N ASP A 67 -7.46 -5.31 9.72
CA ASP A 67 -7.65 -6.14 10.90
C ASP A 67 -6.60 -7.25 10.93
N SER A 68 -5.51 -7.05 11.66
CA SER A 68 -4.43 -8.02 11.77
C SER A 68 -4.54 -8.90 13.02
N SER A 69 -5.73 -9.02 13.64
CA SER A 69 -5.87 -9.76 14.90
C SER A 69 -5.62 -11.27 14.78
N GLN A 70 -5.67 -11.81 13.55
CA GLN A 70 -5.47 -13.23 13.22
C GLN A 70 -4.48 -13.45 12.06
N ALA A 71 -3.67 -12.43 11.75
CA ALA A 71 -2.69 -12.50 10.66
C ALA A 71 -1.48 -13.37 11.02
#